data_AF-A0A7S1MRG8-F1
#
_entry.id   AF-A0A7S1MRG8-F1
#
_cell.length_a   1.000
_cell.length_b   1.000
_cell.length_c   1.000
_cell.angle_alpha   90.00
_cell.angle_beta   90.00
_cell.angle_gamma   90.00
#
_symmetry.space_group_name_H-M   'P 1'
#
loop_
_entity.id
_entity.type
_entity.pdbx_description
1 polymer ?
#
loop_
_entity_poly.entity_id
_entity_poly.type
_entity_poly.pdbx_seq_one_letter_code
_entity_poly.pdbx_strand_id
1 'polypeptide(L)'
;QDIERTREALAEARSAGVEEAQVANVEQGLKNLEEELELAHDKEKLLRRKIENAMAAKNAAELAVESSEVDNMLGEQGVTKALRSVVDEAKKMRLVTRTEIQKAEAVLNEVTADLKRILLAKQQQEQRQAEERLAEEMEAARREKPTTQPVLDALLQAITA
;
A
#
# COMPACT_ATOMS: atom_id res chain seq x y z
N GLN A 1 0.94 -2.11 34.05
CA GLN A 1 0.61 -1.75 35.45
C GLN A 1 -0.28 -2.80 36.10
N ASP A 2 -1.27 -3.37 35.40
CA ASP A 2 -2.16 -4.37 36.01
C ASP A 2 -1.53 -5.77 36.15
N ILE A 3 -0.63 -6.19 35.25
CA ILE A 3 0.11 -7.46 35.39
C ILE A 3 0.99 -7.46 36.64
N GLU A 4 1.78 -6.41 36.85
CA GLU A 4 2.64 -6.29 38.03
C GLU A 4 1.84 -6.27 39.34
N ARG A 5 0.71 -5.56 39.37
CA ARG A 5 -0.21 -5.60 40.52
C ARG A 5 -0.80 -7.00 40.76
N THR A 6 -1.06 -7.75 39.70
CA THR A 6 -1.60 -9.12 39.80
C THR A 6 -0.52 -10.10 40.29
N ARG A 7 0.75 -9.90 39.88
CA ARG A 7 1.91 -10.64 40.41
C ARG A 7 2.15 -10.35 41.89
N GLU A 8 2.07 -9.09 42.29
CA GLU A 8 2.15 -8.67 43.70
C GLU A 8 1.02 -9.30 44.53
N ALA A 9 -0.22 -9.27 44.02
CA ALA A 9 -1.37 -9.89 44.68
C ALA A 9 -1.25 -11.42 44.78
N LEU A 10 -0.66 -12.08 43.79
CA LEU A 10 -0.36 -13.53 43.83
C LEU A 10 0.71 -13.86 44.88
N ALA A 11 1.75 -13.03 45.00
CA ALA A 11 2.77 -13.19 46.04
C ALA A 11 2.16 -13.01 47.44
N GLU A 12 1.28 -12.02 47.61
CA GLU A 12 0.55 -11.78 48.85
C GLU A 12 -0.40 -12.96 49.18
N ALA A 13 -1.16 -13.46 48.21
CA ALA A 13 -2.04 -14.62 48.36
C ALA A 13 -1.28 -15.90 48.77
N ARG A 14 -0.11 -16.16 48.17
CA ARG A 14 0.78 -17.25 48.57
C ARG A 14 1.22 -17.09 50.04
N SER A 15 1.63 -15.89 50.44
CA SER A 15 2.05 -15.61 51.82
C SER A 15 0.91 -15.69 52.83
N ALA A 16 -0.33 -15.43 52.40
CA ALA A 16 -1.54 -15.51 53.21
C ALA A 16 -2.08 -16.95 53.33
N GLY A 17 -1.45 -17.94 52.66
CA GLY A 17 -1.85 -19.34 52.72
C GLY A 17 -3.08 -19.69 51.88
N VAL A 18 -3.35 -18.94 50.81
CA VAL A 18 -4.37 -19.30 49.81
C VAL A 18 -4.02 -20.65 49.18
N GLU A 19 -5.04 -21.43 48.84
CA GLU A 19 -4.89 -22.78 48.29
C GLU A 19 -4.03 -22.78 47.02
N GLU A 20 -2.99 -23.63 46.98
CA GLU A 20 -2.02 -23.67 45.88
C GLU A 20 -2.67 -23.92 44.52
N ALA A 21 -3.76 -24.70 44.47
CA ALA A 21 -4.52 -24.93 43.25
C ALA A 21 -5.17 -23.64 42.72
N GLN A 22 -5.64 -22.76 43.60
CA GLN A 22 -6.24 -21.47 43.22
C GLN A 22 -5.16 -20.50 42.73
N VAL A 23 -4.02 -20.45 43.42
CA VAL A 23 -2.84 -19.67 43.01
C VAL A 23 -2.36 -20.12 41.63
N ALA A 24 -2.19 -21.43 41.41
CA ALA A 24 -1.73 -21.99 40.13
C ALA A 24 -2.69 -21.68 38.96
N ASN A 25 -4.02 -21.71 39.20
CA ASN A 25 -5.00 -21.36 38.18
C ASN A 25 -4.88 -19.88 37.76
N VAL A 26 -4.69 -18.98 38.71
CA VAL A 26 -4.54 -17.54 38.43
C VAL A 26 -3.19 -17.25 37.78
N GLU A 27 -2.11 -17.94 38.17
CA GLU A 27 -0.80 -17.86 37.51
C GLU A 27 -0.84 -18.32 36.06
N GLN A 28 -1.53 -19.43 35.78
CA GLN A 28 -1.71 -19.88 34.40
C GLN A 28 -2.55 -18.89 33.59
N GLY A 29 -3.59 -18.29 34.19
CA GLY A 29 -4.37 -17.22 33.58
C GLY A 29 -3.53 -15.98 33.27
N LEU A 30 -2.66 -15.56 34.20
CA LEU A 30 -1.73 -14.45 34.02
C LEU A 30 -0.74 -14.72 32.88
N LYS A 31 -0.18 -15.93 32.82
CA LYS A 31 0.75 -16.34 31.75
C LYS A 31 0.08 -16.29 30.37
N ASN A 32 -1.14 -16.82 30.25
CA ASN A 32 -1.88 -16.76 29.00
C ASN A 32 -2.16 -15.29 28.58
N LEU A 33 -2.49 -14.43 29.54
CA LEU A 33 -2.71 -13.00 29.30
C LEU A 33 -1.43 -12.29 28.85
N GLU A 34 -0.28 -12.63 29.43
CA GLU A 34 1.03 -12.10 29.03
C GLU A 34 1.36 -12.50 27.58
N GLU A 35 1.14 -13.77 27.21
CA GLU A 35 1.33 -14.26 25.84
C GLU A 35 0.38 -13.57 24.84
N GLU A 36 -0.89 -13.36 25.21
CA GLU A 36 -1.85 -12.63 24.37
C GLU A 36 -1.46 -11.15 24.17
N LEU A 37 -0.94 -10.49 25.22
CA LEU A 37 -0.49 -9.10 25.14
C LEU A 37 0.76 -8.94 24.29
N GLU A 38 1.70 -9.88 24.36
CA GLU A 38 2.88 -9.90 23.50
C GLU A 38 2.47 -10.04 22.02
N LEU A 39 1.58 -10.99 21.73
CA LEU A 39 1.07 -11.21 20.38
C LEU A 39 0.33 -9.97 19.85
N ALA A 40 -0.49 -9.32 20.68
CA ALA A 40 -1.16 -8.07 20.34
C ALA A 40 -0.17 -6.97 19.96
N HIS A 41 0.87 -6.77 20.78
CA HIS A 41 1.90 -5.76 20.54
C HIS A 41 2.66 -6.00 19.23
N ASP A 42 3.00 -7.25 18.92
CA ASP A 42 3.67 -7.61 17.66
C ASP A 42 2.80 -7.33 16.43
N LYS A 43 1.50 -7.60 16.52
CA LYS A 43 0.55 -7.29 15.45
C LYS A 43 0.38 -5.78 15.26
N GLU A 44 0.35 -5.00 16.34
CA GLU A 44 0.35 -3.54 16.25
C GLU A 44 1.61 -3.00 15.57
N LYS A 45 2.78 -3.52 15.95
CA LYS A 45 4.06 -3.15 15.33
C LYS A 45 4.08 -3.47 13.84
N LEU A 46 3.58 -4.64 13.44
CA LEU A 46 3.45 -5.01 12.04
C LEU A 46 2.52 -4.06 11.28
N LEU A 47 1.37 -3.72 11.86
CA LEU A 47 0.42 -2.78 11.26
C LEU A 47 1.05 -1.41 11.04
N ARG A 48 1.72 -0.85 12.05
CA ARG A 48 2.43 0.44 11.96
C ARG A 48 3.48 0.43 10.85
N ARG A 49 4.29 -0.61 10.77
CA ARG A 49 5.28 -0.75 9.69
C ARG A 49 4.63 -0.78 8.30
N LYS A 50 3.46 -1.41 8.15
CA LYS A 50 2.73 -1.43 6.88
C LYS A 50 2.14 -0.07 6.52
N ILE A 51 1.69 0.70 7.51
CA ILE A 51 1.26 2.10 7.34
C ILE A 51 2.44 2.92 6.82
N GLU A 52 3.60 2.84 7.47
CA GLU A 52 4.82 3.56 7.06
C GLU A 52 5.22 3.23 5.63
N ASN A 53 5.22 1.93 5.27
CA ASN A 53 5.52 1.49 3.92
C ASN A 53 4.52 2.04 2.87
N ALA A 54 3.23 2.10 3.20
CA ALA A 54 2.22 2.65 2.30
C ALA A 54 2.40 4.15 2.08
N MET A 55 2.73 4.90 3.15
CA MET A 55 3.06 6.32 3.05
C MET A 55 4.35 6.56 2.23
N ALA A 56 5.37 5.74 2.43
CA ALA A 56 6.60 5.81 1.65
C ALA A 56 6.34 5.52 0.15
N ALA A 57 5.47 4.57 -0.16
CA ALA A 57 5.10 4.26 -1.54
C ALA A 57 4.33 5.39 -2.22
N LYS A 58 3.45 6.10 -1.49
CA LYS A 58 2.83 7.34 -2.01
C LYS A 58 3.91 8.34 -2.44
N ASN A 59 4.90 8.60 -1.59
CA ASN A 59 6.00 9.51 -1.93
C ASN A 59 6.84 8.99 -3.12
N ALA A 60 7.09 7.68 -3.18
CA ALA A 60 7.81 7.07 -4.29
C ALA A 60 7.04 7.21 -5.62
N ALA A 61 5.71 7.08 -5.60
CA ALA A 61 4.88 7.24 -6.78
C ALA A 61 4.91 8.66 -7.36
N GLU A 62 5.02 9.69 -6.50
CA GLU A 62 5.19 11.07 -6.98
C GLU A 62 6.49 11.25 -7.78
N LEU A 63 7.54 10.52 -7.39
CA LEU A 63 8.85 10.53 -8.04
C LEU A 63 8.98 9.53 -9.20
N ALA A 64 8.02 8.62 -9.37
CA ALA A 64 8.05 7.62 -10.42
C ALA A 64 8.09 8.26 -11.81
N VAL A 65 8.91 7.70 -12.70
CA VAL A 65 9.01 8.20 -14.08
C VAL A 65 7.87 7.62 -14.90
N GLU A 66 7.62 6.33 -14.75
CA GLU A 66 6.61 5.60 -15.52
C GLU A 66 5.33 5.34 -14.73
N SER A 67 4.21 5.29 -15.44
CA SER A 67 2.91 4.88 -14.91
C SER A 67 2.91 3.41 -14.46
N SER A 68 3.73 2.58 -15.09
CA SER A 68 3.92 1.15 -14.76
C SER A 68 4.39 0.95 -13.31
N GLU A 69 5.30 1.80 -12.82
CA GLU A 69 5.81 1.76 -11.45
C GLU A 69 4.70 2.04 -10.43
N VAL A 70 3.84 3.01 -10.72
CA VAL A 70 2.70 3.38 -9.86
C VAL A 70 1.62 2.29 -9.89
N ASP A 71 1.38 1.69 -11.05
CA ASP A 71 0.43 0.58 -11.19
C ASP A 71 0.86 -0.64 -10.37
N ASN A 72 2.16 -0.95 -10.35
CA ASN A 72 2.71 -2.02 -9.51
C ASN A 72 2.45 -1.80 -8.01
N MET A 73 2.42 -0.55 -7.55
CA MET A 73 2.10 -0.20 -6.14
C MET A 73 0.61 -0.41 -5.81
N LEU A 74 -0.27 -0.34 -6.82
CA LEU A 74 -1.71 -0.61 -6.73
C LEU A 74 -2.09 -2.07 -6.99
N GLY A 75 -1.21 -2.82 -7.67
CA GLY A 75 -1.44 -4.20 -8.10
C GLY A 75 -1.57 -5.22 -6.98
N GLU A 76 -1.71 -6.50 -7.35
CA GLU A 76 -1.99 -7.59 -6.40
C GLU A 76 -0.90 -7.82 -5.35
N GLN A 77 0.34 -7.49 -5.68
CA GLN A 77 1.48 -7.54 -4.76
C GLN A 77 1.87 -6.15 -4.22
N GLY A 78 1.05 -5.14 -4.55
CA GLY A 78 1.28 -3.76 -4.21
C GLY A 78 1.10 -3.47 -2.71
N VAL A 79 1.70 -2.35 -2.28
CA VAL A 79 1.64 -1.86 -0.89
C VAL A 79 0.22 -1.65 -0.38
N THR A 80 -0.71 -1.23 -1.24
CA THR A 80 -2.12 -1.01 -0.86
C THR A 80 -2.83 -2.32 -0.54
N LYS A 81 -2.59 -3.38 -1.33
CA LYS A 81 -3.12 -4.72 -1.07
C LYS A 81 -2.52 -5.31 0.19
N ALA A 82 -1.20 -5.16 0.38
CA ALA A 82 -0.52 -5.63 1.58
C ALA A 82 -1.06 -4.95 2.85
N LEU A 83 -1.25 -3.62 2.83
CA LEU A 83 -1.83 -2.89 3.96
C LEU A 83 -3.28 -3.34 4.23
N ARG A 84 -4.10 -3.48 3.19
CA ARG A 84 -5.49 -3.98 3.32
C ARG A 84 -5.54 -5.36 3.98
N SER A 85 -4.68 -6.29 3.55
CA SER A 85 -4.60 -7.63 4.12
C SER A 85 -4.34 -7.61 5.63
N VAL A 86 -3.38 -6.78 6.06
CA VAL A 86 -3.03 -6.68 7.48
C VAL A 86 -4.13 -5.97 8.29
N VAL A 87 -4.81 -4.98 7.72
CA VAL A 87 -5.98 -4.35 8.34
C VAL A 87 -7.12 -5.36 8.55
N ASP A 88 -7.41 -6.19 7.53
CA ASP A 88 -8.45 -7.21 7.62
C ASP A 88 -8.10 -8.31 8.63
N GLU A 89 -6.83 -8.70 8.70
CA GLU A 89 -6.33 -9.63 9.72
C GLU A 89 -6.48 -9.03 11.14
N ALA A 90 -6.07 -7.77 11.32
CA ALA A 90 -6.20 -7.06 12.59
C ALA A 90 -7.66 -6.96 13.08
N LYS A 91 -8.61 -6.72 12.17
CA LYS A 91 -10.05 -6.71 12.48
C LYS A 91 -10.57 -8.07 12.92
N LYS A 92 -10.10 -9.16 12.31
CA LYS A 92 -10.53 -10.53 12.63
C LYS A 92 -10.02 -10.98 13.99
N MET A 93 -8.75 -10.69 14.29
CA MET A 93 -8.12 -11.19 15.51
C MET A 93 -8.52 -10.42 16.77
N ARG A 94 -9.01 -9.17 16.65
CA ARG A 94 -9.35 -8.31 17.80
C ARG A 94 -8.21 -8.06 18.80
N LEU A 95 -6.97 -8.41 18.42
CA LEU A 95 -5.76 -8.19 19.21
C LEU A 95 -5.17 -6.79 19.04
N VAL A 96 -5.55 -6.10 17.97
CA VAL A 96 -5.10 -4.73 17.67
C VAL A 96 -6.16 -3.74 18.14
N THR A 97 -5.72 -2.63 18.73
CA THR A 97 -6.64 -1.59 19.19
C THR A 97 -7.44 -0.98 18.03
N ARG A 98 -8.72 -0.68 18.30
CA ARG A 98 -9.63 -0.08 17.31
C ARG A 98 -9.06 1.22 16.71
N THR A 99 -8.38 2.02 17.54
CA THR A 99 -7.76 3.28 17.11
C THR A 99 -6.68 3.05 16.06
N GLU A 100 -5.83 2.04 16.23
CA GLU A 100 -4.77 1.73 15.26
C GLU A 100 -5.35 1.17 13.95
N ILE A 101 -6.41 0.37 14.03
CA ILE A 101 -7.15 -0.09 12.84
C ILE A 101 -7.72 1.10 12.06
N GLN A 102 -8.36 2.05 12.74
CA GLN A 102 -8.95 3.23 12.10
C GLN A 102 -7.88 4.11 11.42
N LYS A 103 -6.72 4.29 12.06
CA LYS A 103 -5.58 4.99 11.44
C LYS A 103 -5.13 4.28 10.17
N ALA A 104 -4.99 2.96 10.22
CA ALA A 104 -4.57 2.17 9.05
C ALA A 104 -5.58 2.25 7.90
N GLU A 105 -6.89 2.24 8.19
CA GLU A 105 -7.94 2.42 7.19
C GLU A 105 -7.91 3.80 6.55
N ALA A 106 -7.72 4.85 7.35
CA ALA A 106 -7.61 6.22 6.86
C ALA A 106 -6.42 6.34 5.90
N VAL A 107 -5.25 5.85 6.30
CA VAL A 107 -4.04 5.85 5.46
C VAL A 107 -4.23 5.00 4.21
N LEU A 108 -4.83 3.82 4.31
CA LEU A 108 -5.11 2.97 3.15
C LEU A 108 -5.97 3.71 2.12
N ASN A 109 -7.02 4.39 2.56
CA ASN A 109 -7.90 5.14 1.68
C ASN A 109 -7.19 6.33 1.02
N GLU A 110 -6.43 7.09 1.81
CA GLU A 110 -5.64 8.24 1.32
C GLU A 110 -4.61 7.79 0.27
N VAL A 111 -3.74 6.84 0.63
CA VAL A 111 -2.69 6.33 -0.26
C VAL A 111 -3.29 5.74 -1.53
N THR A 112 -4.38 4.97 -1.42
CA THR A 112 -5.03 4.40 -2.61
C THR A 112 -5.58 5.49 -3.53
N ALA A 113 -6.20 6.54 -2.98
CA ALA A 113 -6.75 7.63 -3.77
C ALA A 113 -5.64 8.42 -4.46
N ASP A 114 -4.55 8.71 -3.75
CA ASP A 114 -3.42 9.46 -4.30
C ASP A 114 -2.67 8.66 -5.37
N LEU A 115 -2.38 7.38 -5.13
CA LEU A 115 -1.74 6.52 -6.14
C LEU A 115 -2.58 6.44 -7.41
N LYS A 116 -3.92 6.33 -7.31
CA LYS A 116 -4.80 6.36 -8.48
C LYS A 116 -4.75 7.69 -9.23
N ARG A 117 -4.70 8.81 -8.51
CA ARG A 117 -4.58 10.14 -9.11
C ARG A 117 -3.25 10.30 -9.84
N ILE A 118 -2.16 9.89 -9.20
CA ILE A 118 -0.81 9.93 -9.77
C ILE A 118 -0.75 9.04 -11.01
N LEU A 119 -1.27 7.81 -10.93
CA LEU A 119 -1.30 6.89 -12.06
C LEU A 119 -1.98 7.51 -13.29
N LEU A 120 -3.17 8.10 -13.09
CA LEU A 120 -3.90 8.75 -14.18
C LEU A 120 -3.10 9.92 -14.79
N ALA A 121 -2.48 10.73 -13.94
CA ALA A 121 -1.65 11.84 -14.41
C ALA A 121 -0.45 11.37 -15.24
N LYS A 122 0.22 10.29 -14.80
CA LYS A 122 1.37 9.70 -15.51
C LYS A 122 0.94 9.09 -16.85
N GLN A 123 -0.16 8.34 -16.89
CA GLN A 123 -0.70 7.78 -18.14
C GLN A 123 -1.04 8.88 -19.16
N GLN A 124 -1.64 9.98 -18.72
CA GLN A 124 -1.92 11.12 -19.61
C GLN A 124 -0.63 11.79 -20.12
N GLN A 125 0.39 11.90 -19.27
CA GLN A 125 1.69 12.44 -19.66
C GLN A 125 2.36 11.55 -20.71
N GLU A 126 2.40 10.24 -20.48
CA GLU A 126 2.97 9.26 -21.41
C GLU A 126 2.23 9.27 -22.75
N GLN A 127 0.90 9.35 -22.72
CA GLN A 127 0.11 9.45 -23.94
C GLN A 127 0.47 10.69 -24.75
N ARG A 128 0.56 11.86 -24.11
CA ARG A 128 0.97 13.10 -24.81
C ARG A 128 2.37 12.99 -25.40
N GLN A 129 3.32 12.42 -24.66
CA GLN A 129 4.68 12.21 -25.15
C GLN A 129 4.71 11.24 -26.34
N ALA A 130 3.88 10.19 -26.33
CA ALA A 130 3.75 9.27 -27.45
C ALA A 130 3.13 9.95 -28.69
N GLU A 131 2.11 10.80 -28.49
CA GLU A 131 1.49 11.60 -29.56
C GLU A 131 2.47 12.60 -30.17
N GLU A 132 3.26 13.30 -29.34
CA GLU A 132 4.32 14.22 -29.77
C GLU A 132 5.41 13.50 -30.57
N ARG A 133 5.93 12.38 -30.06
CA ARG A 133 6.92 11.55 -30.78
C ARG A 133 6.38 11.05 -32.12
N LEU A 134 5.13 10.58 -32.15
CA LEU A 134 4.50 10.12 -33.39
C LEU A 134 4.37 11.27 -34.41
N ALA A 135 4.01 12.48 -33.95
CA ALA A 135 3.94 13.65 -34.81
C ALA A 135 5.32 14.03 -35.38
N GLU A 136 6.36 14.02 -34.55
CA GLU A 136 7.75 14.26 -34.96
C GLU A 136 8.24 13.20 -35.97
N GLU A 137 7.97 11.92 -35.71
CA GLU A 137 8.30 10.81 -36.61
C GLU A 137 7.56 10.95 -37.96
N MET A 138 6.28 11.33 -37.95
CA MET A 138 5.52 11.60 -39.17
C MET A 138 6.06 12.80 -39.95
N GLU A 139 6.44 13.88 -39.28
CA GLU A 139 7.09 15.02 -39.93
C GLU A 139 8.45 14.63 -40.55
N ALA A 140 9.27 13.87 -39.82
CA ALA A 140 10.54 13.36 -40.31
C ALA A 140 10.33 12.47 -41.54
N ALA A 141 9.38 11.53 -41.49
CA ALA A 141 9.04 10.66 -42.61
C ALA A 141 8.54 11.44 -43.84
N ARG A 142 7.75 12.50 -43.64
CA ARG A 142 7.32 13.42 -44.71
C ARG A 142 8.51 14.14 -45.35
N ARG A 143 9.47 14.60 -44.55
CA ARG A 143 10.68 15.29 -45.04
C ARG A 143 11.67 14.35 -45.73
N GLU A 144 11.73 13.08 -45.34
CA GLU A 144 12.59 12.06 -45.96
C GLU A 144 12.03 11.49 -47.26
N LYS A 145 10.70 11.54 -47.48
CA LYS A 145 10.05 11.10 -48.72
C LYS A 145 9.41 12.24 -49.54
N PRO A 146 10.13 13.35 -49.82
CA PRO A 146 9.57 14.53 -50.49
C PRO A 146 9.17 14.24 -51.95
N THR A 147 9.62 13.13 -52.55
CA THR A 147 9.33 12.74 -53.93
C THR A 147 7.97 12.07 -54.11
N THR A 148 7.28 11.65 -53.05
CA THR A 148 5.93 11.07 -53.18
C THR A 148 4.86 12.10 -53.50
N GLN A 149 4.96 13.32 -52.97
CA GLN A 149 3.97 14.38 -53.22
C GLN A 149 3.99 14.89 -54.68
N PRO A 150 5.15 15.23 -55.27
CA PRO A 150 5.23 15.64 -56.68
C PRO A 150 4.82 14.52 -57.65
N VAL A 151 5.12 13.26 -57.31
CA VAL A 151 4.71 12.10 -58.11
C VAL A 151 3.20 11.88 -58.04
N LEU A 152 2.57 12.06 -56.86
CA LEU A 152 1.11 12.00 -56.72
C LEU A 152 0.43 13.13 -57.51
N ASP A 153 0.96 14.35 -57.44
CA ASP A 153 0.45 15.52 -58.15
C ASP A 153 0.56 15.35 -59.67
N ALA A 154 1.68 14.80 -60.15
CA ALA A 154 1.89 14.47 -61.56
C ALA A 154 0.94 13.36 -62.06
N LEU A 155 0.68 12.34 -61.23
CA LEU A 155 -0.28 11.28 -61.56
C LEU A 155 -1.73 11.81 -61.59
N LEU A 156 -2.10 12.69 -60.66
CA LEU A 156 -3.41 13.33 -60.66
C LEU A 156 -3.63 14.20 -61.90
N GLN A 157 -2.63 15.01 -62.29
CA GLN A 157 -2.68 15.78 -63.53
C GLN A 157 -2.85 14.90 -64.77
N ALA A 158 -2.15 13.77 -64.83
CA ALA A 158 -2.24 12.81 -65.95
C ALA A 158 -3.59 12.07 -66.02
N ILE A 159 -4.34 11.99 -64.92
CA ILE A 159 -5.69 11.39 -64.88
C ILE A 159 -6.77 12.42 -65.26
N THR A 160 -6.54 13.70 -64.95
CA THR A 160 -7.48 14.80 -65.26
C THR A 160 -7.30 15.41 -66.65
N ALA A 161 -6.21 15.11 -67.35
CA ALA A 161 -5.94 15.51 -68.74
C ALA A 161 -6.43 14.45 -69.72
#